data_AF-A0A5A8CKG6-F1
#
_entry.id   AF-A0A5A8CKG6-F1
#
_cell.length_a   1.000
_cell.length_b   1.000
_cell.length_c   1.000
_cell.angle_alpha   90.00
_cell.angle_beta   90.00
_cell.angle_gamma   90.00
#
_symmetry.space_group_name_H-M   'P 1'
#
loop_
_entity.id
_entity.type
_entity.pdbx_description
1 polymer ?
#
loop_
_entity_poly.entity_id
_entity_poly.type
_entity_poly.pdbx_seq_one_letter_code
_entity_poly.pdbx_strand_id
1 'polypeptide(L)'
;MAAASRGRRTGMSRAGKAVVGGTRGSAAAAAAASAGSSEAAGSNPFLLPTGEELFRLREIEKAKRQERKRELARVPVWQKTAEMHRAGAFKRLTEDDIPITDEAARARIAKTKRLVSAATSAMTGSKHRDRERMTDFLDKKHKMFLVQMTLDTKREEIQKLERKAQAKEEALKKSELMLEEDAIRFDAFLKENDREAFEAIKSAEAKALEKQKKQARIKELKYRCTSLANEISKLELTLEEYKGYREFLVGLTPPAWLDERREEKAARQEARRMERFNRRHREWADMRDAIERRVRAEVESARKRAIKEGRAPPETNVAAVVASRLAGHPEPRAEDEEGESSGEDLPMYFERPEQLLEQFKEKENENLFLIQHNQQIEQQLEELRAQLRSTEAAMTAQTTALESGLEGLKAQIRDEEAKADDLVRRVSKAAGDGAQEAMLEKLGERIDAVYKACVGDTTSRPSRIDMLTKLEGKLESLLATISMMPRAYVAKMEKELESRRRKQKQKERKQQQEDLQRHRLELSIQRSAAPAKKPKGKPLMFRSAPIKKKVKKEKPDPEKIRELEEMRFLT
;
A
#
# COMPACT_ATOMS: atom_id res chain seq x y z
N MET A 1 40.84 -18.78 23.72
CA MET A 1 40.55 -18.93 25.17
C MET A 1 39.06 -19.19 25.32
N ALA A 2 38.73 -20.28 26.03
CA ALA A 2 37.44 -20.87 26.42
C ALA A 2 36.15 -20.14 25.96
N ALA A 3 35.34 -20.68 25.05
CA ALA A 3 34.54 -21.93 25.05
C ALA A 3 33.12 -21.73 25.59
N ALA A 4 32.17 -22.07 24.71
CA ALA A 4 30.73 -22.01 24.83
C ALA A 4 30.13 -22.97 25.87
N SER A 5 28.89 -22.73 26.30
CA SER A 5 27.80 -23.72 26.12
C SER A 5 26.45 -23.20 26.63
N ARG A 6 25.40 -23.55 25.88
CA ARG A 6 24.00 -23.61 26.33
C ARG A 6 23.80 -24.87 27.18
N GLY A 7 22.88 -24.85 28.15
CA GLY A 7 22.37 -26.08 28.76
C GLY A 7 21.38 -25.87 29.91
N ARG A 8 20.12 -26.24 29.69
CA ARG A 8 19.07 -26.42 30.72
C ARG A 8 19.42 -27.55 31.70
N ARG A 9 19.07 -27.41 32.99
CA ARG A 9 18.18 -28.32 33.75
C ARG A 9 18.01 -27.90 35.23
N THR A 10 16.75 -27.71 35.60
CA THR A 10 16.03 -28.16 36.82
C THR A 10 16.74 -28.19 38.19
N GLY A 11 16.10 -27.59 39.21
CA GLY A 11 16.17 -28.10 40.58
C GLY A 11 15.90 -27.09 41.71
N MET A 12 14.72 -27.21 42.34
CA MET A 12 14.43 -26.94 43.77
C MET A 12 14.57 -25.50 44.32
N SER A 13 13.42 -24.85 44.55
CA SER A 13 13.31 -23.68 45.45
C SER A 13 12.51 -24.09 46.70
N ARG A 14 13.17 -23.99 47.87
CA ARG A 14 12.61 -24.17 49.22
C ARG A 14 11.80 -22.95 49.64
N ALA A 15 10.70 -23.22 50.32
CA ALA A 15 9.89 -22.27 51.07
C ALA A 15 10.71 -21.56 52.16
N GLY A 16 10.55 -20.23 52.24
CA GLY A 16 11.13 -19.35 53.25
C GLY A 16 10.10 -18.29 53.64
N LYS A 17 9.55 -18.47 54.84
CA LYS A 17 8.46 -17.75 55.48
C LYS A 17 8.88 -16.31 55.82
N ALA A 18 8.10 -15.33 55.37
CA ALA A 18 8.31 -13.91 55.66
C ALA A 18 7.90 -13.59 57.11
N VAL A 19 8.76 -12.80 57.75
CA VAL A 19 8.70 -12.31 59.12
C VAL A 19 8.37 -10.82 59.08
N VAL A 20 7.31 -10.47 59.82
CA VAL A 20 7.16 -9.36 60.78
C VAL A 20 7.32 -7.92 60.29
N GLY A 21 6.35 -7.08 60.69
CA GLY A 21 6.64 -5.67 60.94
C GLY A 21 5.43 -4.75 60.99
N GLY A 22 4.52 -4.96 61.94
CA GLY A 22 3.54 -3.94 62.33
C GLY A 22 4.06 -3.16 63.53
N THR A 23 4.03 -1.82 63.47
CA THR A 23 4.07 -0.98 64.67
C THR A 23 3.11 0.21 64.54
N ARG A 24 2.38 0.41 65.65
CA ARG A 24 1.90 1.66 66.26
C ARG A 24 0.79 2.49 65.59
N GLY A 25 -0.22 2.74 66.42
CA GLY A 25 -1.23 3.79 66.25
C GLY A 25 -2.22 3.78 67.41
N SER A 26 -1.85 4.43 68.51
CA SER A 26 -2.68 4.71 69.70
C SER A 26 -3.92 5.53 69.34
N ALA A 27 -5.08 5.24 69.95
CA ALA A 27 -5.74 6.15 70.90
C ALA A 27 -7.22 5.80 71.15
N ALA A 28 -7.58 5.99 72.43
CA ALA A 28 -8.84 6.55 72.91
C ALA A 28 -10.09 5.64 73.04
N ALA A 29 -10.50 5.57 74.30
CA ALA A 29 -11.81 5.97 74.82
C ALA A 29 -12.77 4.85 75.29
N ALA A 30 -13.01 4.94 76.60
CA ALA A 30 -14.32 4.94 77.22
C ALA A 30 -15.13 3.64 77.31
N ALA A 31 -15.45 3.35 78.58
CA ALA A 31 -16.75 2.93 79.09
C ALA A 31 -17.07 1.43 79.18
N ALA A 32 -17.58 1.13 80.38
CA ALA A 32 -18.58 0.14 80.74
C ALA A 32 -18.14 -1.34 80.91
N ALA A 33 -18.06 -1.70 82.19
CA ALA A 33 -18.75 -2.83 82.82
C ALA A 33 -18.64 -4.22 82.17
N SER A 34 -18.04 -5.17 82.90
CA SER A 34 -18.82 -6.28 83.47
C SER A 34 -17.99 -7.06 84.49
N ALA A 35 -18.66 -7.41 85.57
CA ALA A 35 -18.18 -8.26 86.64
C ALA A 35 -17.94 -9.70 86.13
N GLY A 36 -16.96 -10.38 86.74
CA GLY A 36 -16.68 -11.78 86.45
C GLY A 36 -15.58 -12.32 87.36
N SER A 37 -15.92 -12.57 88.61
CA SER A 37 -15.18 -13.49 89.48
C SER A 37 -15.05 -14.85 88.79
N SER A 38 -13.83 -15.35 88.62
CA SER A 38 -13.57 -16.76 88.29
C SER A 38 -12.48 -17.31 89.20
N GLU A 39 -12.97 -17.99 90.23
CA GLU A 39 -12.51 -19.29 90.73
C GLU A 39 -11.00 -19.55 90.88
N ALA A 40 -10.56 -19.36 92.12
CA ALA A 40 -9.55 -20.19 92.74
C ALA A 40 -10.08 -21.63 92.93
N ALA A 41 -10.02 -22.46 91.89
CA ALA A 41 -10.27 -23.89 91.98
C ALA A 41 -9.61 -24.65 90.81
N GLY A 42 -8.30 -24.45 90.62
CA GLY A 42 -7.58 -25.17 89.56
C GLY A 42 -6.07 -24.95 89.48
N SER A 43 -5.47 -24.22 90.43
CA SER A 43 -4.01 -24.01 90.40
C SER A 43 -3.30 -25.13 91.16
N ASN A 44 -2.37 -25.78 90.46
CA ASN A 44 -1.62 -26.94 90.92
C ASN A 44 -0.79 -26.60 92.19
N PRO A 45 -0.99 -27.28 93.33
CA PRO A 45 -0.43 -26.87 94.63
C PRO A 45 1.10 -27.02 94.76
N PHE A 46 1.77 -27.52 93.72
CA PHE A 46 3.24 -27.67 93.67
C PHE A 46 3.91 -26.74 92.65
N LEU A 47 3.18 -25.82 92.01
CA LEU A 47 3.77 -24.74 91.22
C LEU A 47 3.96 -23.51 92.12
N LEU A 48 5.18 -22.99 92.18
CA LEU A 48 5.47 -21.75 92.88
C LEU A 48 4.66 -20.61 92.25
N PRO A 49 3.87 -19.84 93.04
CA PRO A 49 3.09 -18.73 92.52
C PRO A 49 4.00 -17.73 91.81
N THR A 50 3.49 -17.16 90.71
CA THR A 50 4.27 -16.17 89.95
C THR A 50 4.56 -14.93 90.79
N GLY A 51 5.68 -14.24 90.52
CA GLY A 51 6.11 -13.09 91.34
C GLY A 51 5.02 -12.04 91.52
N GLU A 52 4.22 -11.78 90.50
CA GLU A 52 3.07 -10.86 90.56
C GLU A 52 1.95 -11.34 91.49
N GLU A 53 1.68 -12.65 91.55
CA GLU A 53 0.69 -13.23 92.47
C GLU A 53 1.18 -13.17 93.92
N LEU A 54 2.48 -13.36 94.18
CA LEU A 54 3.07 -13.19 95.50
C LEU A 54 2.98 -11.75 95.99
N PHE A 55 3.22 -10.76 95.11
CA PHE A 55 3.05 -9.36 95.45
C PHE A 55 1.59 -9.02 95.73
N ARG A 56 0.65 -9.48 94.90
CA ARG A 56 -0.80 -9.29 95.14
C ARG A 56 -1.25 -9.94 96.43
N LEU A 57 -0.84 -11.17 96.74
CA LEU A 57 -1.19 -11.85 97.99
C LEU A 57 -0.62 -11.12 99.21
N ARG A 58 0.61 -10.61 99.12
CA ARG A 58 1.23 -9.82 100.18
C ARG A 58 0.57 -8.45 100.37
N GLU A 59 0.11 -7.83 99.30
CA GLU A 59 -0.67 -6.58 99.35
C GLU A 59 -2.06 -6.81 99.94
N ILE A 60 -2.74 -7.89 99.55
CA ILE A 60 -4.04 -8.31 100.12
C ILE A 60 -3.89 -8.64 101.62
N GLU A 61 -2.83 -9.34 102.01
CA GLU A 61 -2.56 -9.66 103.42
C GLU A 61 -2.25 -8.39 104.22
N LYS A 62 -1.44 -7.47 103.68
CA LYS A 62 -1.18 -6.17 104.29
C LYS A 62 -2.46 -5.34 104.41
N ALA A 63 -3.31 -5.33 103.38
CA ALA A 63 -4.58 -4.63 103.37
C ALA A 63 -5.53 -5.17 104.45
N LYS A 64 -5.75 -6.50 104.50
CA LYS A 64 -6.54 -7.15 105.56
C LYS A 64 -5.98 -6.86 106.96
N ARG A 65 -4.64 -6.81 107.11
CA ARG A 65 -4.00 -6.48 108.39
C ARG A 65 -4.23 -5.01 108.79
N GLN A 66 -4.18 -4.09 107.83
CA GLN A 66 -4.48 -2.68 108.08
C GLN A 66 -5.97 -2.45 108.38
N GLU A 67 -6.85 -3.16 107.68
CA GLU A 67 -8.29 -3.11 107.90
C GLU A 67 -8.65 -3.61 109.30
N ARG A 68 -8.14 -4.78 109.71
CA ARG A 68 -8.29 -5.27 111.10
C ARG A 68 -7.76 -4.29 112.14
N LYS A 69 -6.65 -3.58 111.86
CA LYS A 69 -6.14 -2.53 112.77
C LYS A 69 -7.08 -1.33 112.83
N ARG A 70 -7.69 -0.92 111.71
CA ARG A 70 -8.67 0.18 111.66
C ARG A 70 -9.97 -0.19 112.37
N GLU A 71 -10.43 -1.43 112.20
CA GLU A 71 -11.58 -1.99 112.93
C GLU A 71 -11.31 -2.01 114.43
N LEU A 72 -10.17 -2.55 114.87
CA LEU A 72 -9.78 -2.56 116.28
C LEU A 72 -9.56 -1.15 116.85
N ALA A 73 -9.14 -0.18 116.04
CA ALA A 73 -9.02 1.20 116.48
C ALA A 73 -10.38 1.86 116.74
N ARG A 74 -11.43 1.46 116.02
CA ARG A 74 -12.80 1.99 116.19
C ARG A 74 -13.55 1.41 117.40
N VAL A 75 -13.11 0.28 117.95
CA VAL A 75 -13.74 -0.32 119.14
C VAL A 75 -13.23 0.36 120.43
N PRO A 76 -14.12 0.78 121.35
CA PRO A 76 -13.73 1.38 122.63
C PRO A 76 -13.03 0.38 123.56
N VAL A 77 -12.19 0.91 124.45
CA VAL A 77 -11.16 0.15 125.19
C VAL A 77 -11.72 -0.95 126.09
N TRP A 78 -12.91 -0.78 126.65
CA TRP A 78 -13.53 -1.78 127.54
C TRP A 78 -14.10 -3.00 126.81
N GLN A 79 -14.23 -2.96 125.48
CA GLN A 79 -14.64 -4.11 124.67
C GLN A 79 -13.45 -4.90 124.10
N LYS A 80 -12.21 -4.44 124.32
CA LYS A 80 -11.00 -5.13 123.88
C LYS A 80 -10.58 -6.15 124.92
N THR A 81 -10.77 -7.44 124.64
CA THR A 81 -10.32 -8.52 125.54
C THR A 81 -8.81 -8.77 125.40
N ALA A 82 -8.18 -9.27 126.47
CA ALA A 82 -6.72 -9.48 126.55
C ALA A 82 -6.15 -10.44 125.48
N GLU A 83 -6.99 -11.27 124.86
CA GLU A 83 -6.60 -12.16 123.76
C GLU A 83 -6.38 -11.41 122.44
N MET A 84 -7.04 -10.27 122.24
CA MET A 84 -6.89 -9.44 121.03
C MET A 84 -5.53 -8.73 120.95
N HIS A 85 -4.80 -8.64 122.08
CA HIS A 85 -3.44 -8.07 122.14
C HIS A 85 -2.32 -9.11 121.93
N ARG A 86 -2.61 -10.42 121.93
CA ARG A 86 -1.59 -11.49 121.83
C ARG A 86 -1.36 -12.03 120.41
N ALA A 87 -2.25 -11.77 119.46
CA ALA A 87 -2.13 -12.30 118.09
C ALA A 87 -1.12 -11.58 117.18
N GLY A 88 -0.40 -10.56 117.67
CA GLY A 88 0.54 -9.75 116.88
C GLY A 88 2.00 -9.77 117.33
N ALA A 89 2.33 -10.48 118.40
CA ALA A 89 3.69 -10.53 118.92
C ALA A 89 4.33 -11.87 118.58
N PHE A 90 5.25 -11.87 117.61
CA PHE A 90 6.15 -13.01 117.40
C PHE A 90 6.96 -13.25 118.68
N LYS A 91 6.99 -14.51 119.14
CA LYS A 91 7.86 -15.01 120.22
C LYS A 91 9.30 -14.57 119.92
N ARG A 92 9.83 -13.66 120.74
CA ARG A 92 11.28 -13.42 120.80
C ARG A 92 11.89 -14.62 121.52
N LEU A 93 12.64 -15.43 120.78
CA LEU A 93 13.54 -16.43 121.35
C LEU A 93 14.48 -15.70 122.33
N THR A 94 14.32 -16.00 123.61
CA THR A 94 15.28 -15.65 124.66
C THR A 94 16.34 -16.75 124.71
N GLU A 95 17.61 -16.39 124.91
CA GLU A 95 18.77 -17.30 124.93
C GLU A 95 18.74 -18.41 126.00
N ASP A 96 17.64 -18.52 126.75
CA ASP A 96 17.34 -19.67 127.62
C ASP A 96 16.90 -20.93 126.83
N ASP A 97 16.65 -20.82 125.51
CA ASP A 97 16.26 -21.93 124.63
C ASP A 97 17.43 -22.53 123.79
N ILE A 98 18.69 -22.19 124.10
CA ILE A 98 19.89 -22.81 123.50
C ILE A 98 20.64 -23.57 124.62
N PRO A 99 20.94 -24.87 124.48
CA PRO A 99 21.71 -25.61 125.48
C PRO A 99 23.16 -25.11 125.49
N ILE A 100 23.48 -24.17 126.37
CA ILE A 100 24.87 -23.78 126.66
C ILE A 100 25.47 -24.89 127.53
N THR A 101 26.36 -25.70 126.96
CA THR A 101 27.04 -26.83 127.62
C THR A 101 28.15 -26.42 128.59
N ASP A 102 28.46 -25.12 128.70
CA ASP A 102 29.54 -24.59 129.53
C ASP A 102 29.02 -23.86 130.78
N GLU A 103 29.15 -24.52 131.94
CA GLU A 103 28.84 -24.00 133.28
C GLU A 103 29.57 -22.67 133.60
N ALA A 104 30.74 -22.47 133.01
CA ALA A 104 31.57 -21.27 133.20
C ALA A 104 30.94 -20.00 132.60
N ALA A 105 30.14 -20.10 131.53
CA ALA A 105 29.48 -18.95 130.92
C ALA A 105 28.28 -18.45 131.76
N ARG A 106 27.51 -19.39 132.32
CA ARG A 106 26.40 -19.08 133.25
C ARG A 106 26.90 -18.37 134.52
N ALA A 107 28.03 -18.82 135.09
CA ALA A 107 28.62 -18.19 136.26
C ALA A 107 29.06 -16.73 135.99
N ARG A 108 29.62 -16.44 134.80
CA ARG A 108 30.01 -15.07 134.41
C ARG A 108 28.81 -14.14 134.26
N ILE A 109 27.74 -14.61 133.60
CA ILE A 109 26.52 -13.82 133.40
C ILE A 109 25.81 -13.59 134.74
N ALA A 110 25.68 -14.61 135.59
CA ALA A 110 25.13 -14.44 136.94
C ALA A 110 25.95 -13.48 137.80
N LYS A 111 27.28 -13.50 137.68
CA LYS A 111 28.18 -12.56 138.37
C LYS A 111 27.99 -11.12 137.89
N THR A 112 27.85 -10.89 136.57
CA THR A 112 27.55 -9.54 136.04
C THR A 112 26.17 -9.04 136.48
N LYS A 113 25.15 -9.91 136.50
CA LYS A 113 23.79 -9.56 136.95
C LYS A 113 23.74 -9.24 138.45
N ARG A 114 24.49 -9.99 139.28
CA ARG A 114 24.68 -9.67 140.71
C ARG A 114 25.46 -8.38 140.92
N LEU A 115 26.47 -8.10 140.10
CA LEU A 115 27.25 -6.85 140.17
C LEU A 115 26.40 -5.63 139.81
N VAL A 116 25.60 -5.72 138.75
CA VAL A 116 24.68 -4.65 138.34
C VAL A 116 23.61 -4.45 139.42
N SER A 117 23.00 -5.52 139.92
CA SER A 117 22.03 -5.47 141.03
C SER A 117 22.62 -4.85 142.31
N ALA A 118 23.82 -5.28 142.73
CA ALA A 118 24.52 -4.74 143.89
C ALA A 118 24.92 -3.25 143.72
N ALA A 119 25.29 -2.82 142.50
CA ALA A 119 25.59 -1.43 142.20
C ALA A 119 24.33 -0.54 142.27
N THR A 120 23.18 -1.02 141.79
CA THR A 120 21.90 -0.31 141.95
C THR A 120 21.49 -0.16 143.42
N SER A 121 21.69 -1.19 144.25
CA SER A 121 21.36 -1.15 145.69
C SER A 121 22.30 -0.28 146.52
N ALA A 122 23.57 -0.11 146.10
CA ALA A 122 24.54 0.77 146.76
C ALA A 122 24.31 2.27 146.47
N MET A 123 23.57 2.61 145.41
CA MET A 123 23.20 3.99 145.06
C MET A 123 21.99 4.51 145.85
N THR A 124 21.23 3.62 146.52
CA THR A 124 19.92 3.96 147.11
C THR A 124 19.81 3.78 148.64
N GLY A 125 20.90 3.51 149.38
CA GLY A 125 20.80 3.27 150.82
C GLY A 125 22.06 3.59 151.64
N SER A 126 22.01 4.72 152.36
CA SER A 126 22.66 5.02 153.66
C SER A 126 23.31 6.40 153.68
N LYS A 127 22.56 7.39 154.18
CA LYS A 127 23.11 8.57 154.85
C LYS A 127 22.94 8.35 156.36
N HIS A 128 23.80 7.53 156.95
CA HIS A 128 24.24 7.77 158.32
C HIS A 128 25.35 8.82 158.23
N ARG A 129 25.09 10.05 158.67
CA ARG A 129 26.14 11.04 158.94
C ARG A 129 26.29 11.19 160.45
N ASP A 130 26.97 10.23 161.03
CA ASP A 130 27.99 10.56 162.02
C ASP A 130 29.17 11.20 161.29
N ARG A 131 29.87 12.14 161.93
CA ARG A 131 30.94 12.96 161.34
C ARG A 131 32.01 12.10 160.63
N GLU A 132 32.03 12.11 159.30
CA GLU A 132 33.04 11.42 158.48
C GLU A 132 34.45 12.04 158.65
N ARG A 133 35.49 11.19 158.69
CA ARG A 133 36.92 11.55 158.77
C ARG A 133 37.44 12.07 157.42
N MET A 134 38.37 13.04 157.45
CA MET A 134 38.92 13.77 156.29
C MET A 134 39.42 12.87 155.14
N THR A 135 39.95 11.69 155.45
CA THR A 135 40.54 10.76 154.46
C THR A 135 39.52 10.19 153.47
N ASP A 136 38.31 9.88 153.93
CA ASP A 136 37.28 9.26 153.08
C ASP A 136 36.67 10.28 152.11
N PHE A 137 36.67 11.57 152.50
CA PHE A 137 36.31 12.67 151.61
C PHE A 137 37.32 12.84 150.47
N LEU A 138 38.61 12.71 150.76
CA LEU A 138 39.66 12.80 149.75
C LEU A 138 39.57 11.63 148.77
N ASP A 139 39.32 10.41 149.24
CA ASP A 139 39.15 9.24 148.36
C ASP A 139 37.89 9.31 147.50
N LYS A 140 36.77 9.79 148.04
CA LYS A 140 35.55 10.06 147.24
C LYS A 140 35.82 11.15 146.20
N LYS A 141 36.57 12.21 146.54
CA LYS A 141 36.98 13.28 145.61
C LYS A 141 37.88 12.74 144.50
N HIS A 142 38.86 11.88 144.82
CA HIS A 142 39.72 11.25 143.83
C HIS A 142 38.97 10.30 142.90
N LYS A 143 38.10 9.44 143.44
CA LYS A 143 37.25 8.54 142.64
C LYS A 143 36.29 9.33 141.73
N MET A 144 35.71 10.42 142.26
CA MET A 144 34.87 11.33 141.49
C MET A 144 35.65 12.00 140.36
N PHE A 145 36.89 12.44 140.61
CA PHE A 145 37.75 13.03 139.57
C PHE A 145 38.15 12.03 138.48
N LEU A 146 38.46 10.78 138.84
CA LEU A 146 38.79 9.75 137.86
C LEU A 146 37.57 9.39 136.97
N VAL A 147 36.38 9.27 137.57
CA VAL A 147 35.13 9.07 136.81
C VAL A 147 34.84 10.28 135.92
N GLN A 148 35.10 11.49 136.41
CA GLN A 148 34.99 12.72 135.61
C GLN A 148 35.94 12.70 134.41
N MET A 149 37.23 12.41 134.63
CA MET A 149 38.24 12.33 133.57
C MET A 149 37.91 11.23 132.53
N THR A 150 37.43 10.07 132.98
CA THR A 150 37.00 8.98 132.08
C THR A 150 35.73 9.33 131.31
N LEU A 151 34.78 10.04 131.92
CA LEU A 151 33.62 10.58 131.21
C LEU A 151 34.04 11.63 130.19
N ASP A 152 34.96 12.52 130.52
CA ASP A 152 35.41 13.58 129.63
C ASP A 152 36.21 13.00 128.45
N THR A 153 37.10 12.04 128.67
CA THR A 153 37.78 11.31 127.57
C THR A 153 36.81 10.51 126.69
N LYS A 154 35.77 9.88 127.27
CA LYS A 154 34.72 9.21 126.48
C LYS A 154 33.84 10.20 125.72
N ARG A 155 33.51 11.35 126.30
CA ARG A 155 32.78 12.44 125.62
C ARG A 155 33.60 13.00 124.46
N GLU A 156 34.90 13.19 124.63
CA GLU A 156 35.80 13.63 123.56
C GLU A 156 35.90 12.60 122.43
N GLU A 157 36.02 11.30 122.74
CA GLU A 157 36.05 10.26 121.71
C GLU A 157 34.69 10.11 121.00
N ILE A 158 33.57 10.24 121.73
CA ILE A 158 32.22 10.31 121.13
C ILE A 158 32.12 11.51 120.19
N GLN A 159 32.52 12.70 120.63
CA GLN A 159 32.52 13.90 119.78
C GLN A 159 33.41 13.73 118.53
N LYS A 160 34.55 13.04 118.66
CA LYS A 160 35.44 12.75 117.52
C LYS A 160 34.81 11.77 116.54
N LEU A 161 34.11 10.74 117.02
CA LEU A 161 33.35 9.81 116.18
C LEU A 161 32.13 10.50 115.54
N GLU A 162 31.44 11.37 116.27
CA GLU A 162 30.34 12.20 115.75
C GLU A 162 30.81 13.13 114.63
N ARG A 163 31.95 13.82 114.79
CA ARG A 163 32.54 14.64 113.72
C ARG A 163 32.90 13.81 112.49
N LYS A 164 33.48 12.62 112.68
CA LYS A 164 33.78 11.70 111.57
C LYS A 164 32.50 11.16 110.90
N ALA A 165 31.45 10.90 111.67
CA ALA A 165 30.16 10.46 111.17
C ALA A 165 29.47 11.57 110.38
N GLN A 166 29.43 12.80 110.90
CA GLN A 166 28.90 14.00 110.23
C GLN A 166 29.65 14.28 108.92
N ALA A 167 30.98 14.24 108.92
CA ALA A 167 31.76 14.42 107.69
C ALA A 167 31.44 13.35 106.63
N LYS A 168 31.24 12.09 107.04
CA LYS A 168 30.80 11.02 106.13
C LYS A 168 29.37 11.21 105.66
N GLU A 169 28.46 11.63 106.54
CA GLU A 169 27.06 11.91 106.21
C GLU A 169 26.94 13.08 105.23
N GLU A 170 27.71 14.14 105.42
CA GLU A 170 27.80 15.27 104.48
C GLU A 170 28.43 14.86 103.14
N ALA A 171 29.45 14.01 103.16
CA ALA A 171 30.04 13.47 101.92
C ALA A 171 29.04 12.58 101.17
N LEU A 172 28.29 11.74 101.88
CA LEU A 172 27.23 10.91 101.32
C LEU A 172 26.11 11.78 100.73
N LYS A 173 25.60 12.76 101.48
CA LYS A 173 24.58 13.70 101.00
C LYS A 173 25.03 14.45 99.75
N LYS A 174 26.29 14.90 99.69
CA LYS A 174 26.85 15.53 98.48
C LYS A 174 26.89 14.54 97.31
N SER A 175 27.29 13.29 97.53
CA SER A 175 27.27 12.28 96.47
C SER A 175 25.86 11.91 96.01
N GLU A 176 24.89 11.85 96.93
CA GLU A 176 23.47 11.64 96.64
C GLU A 176 22.93 12.77 95.78
N LEU A 177 23.18 14.03 96.16
CA LEU A 177 22.78 15.20 95.38
C LEU A 177 23.42 15.21 93.98
N MET A 178 24.71 14.90 93.86
CA MET A 178 25.36 14.83 92.55
C MET A 178 24.76 13.71 91.67
N LEU A 179 24.39 12.57 92.25
CA LEU A 179 23.70 11.48 91.55
C LEU A 179 22.27 11.87 91.14
N GLU A 180 21.55 12.62 91.99
CA GLU A 180 20.23 13.16 91.66
C GLU A 180 20.32 14.18 90.52
N GLU A 181 21.30 15.08 90.55
CA GLU A 181 21.58 16.01 89.45
C GLU A 181 21.94 15.28 88.16
N ASP A 182 22.76 14.23 88.23
CA ASP A 182 23.08 13.38 87.08
C ASP A 182 21.84 12.67 86.54
N ALA A 183 20.98 12.12 87.41
CA ALA A 183 19.73 11.50 87.00
C ALA A 183 18.81 12.49 86.28
N ILE A 184 18.67 13.72 86.81
CA ILE A 184 17.89 14.79 86.15
C ILE A 184 18.52 15.16 84.80
N ARG A 185 19.85 15.24 84.71
CA ARG A 185 20.57 15.50 83.45
C ARG A 185 20.38 14.38 82.44
N PHE A 186 20.42 13.11 82.86
CA PHE A 186 20.17 11.96 81.99
C PHE A 186 18.72 11.94 81.49
N ASP A 187 17.75 12.21 82.36
CA ASP A 187 16.34 12.30 81.95
C ASP A 187 16.10 13.46 80.99
N ALA A 188 16.77 14.60 81.19
CA ALA A 188 16.74 15.71 80.25
C ALA A 188 17.36 15.33 78.91
N PHE A 189 18.51 14.64 78.93
CA PHE A 189 19.18 14.15 77.72
C PHE A 189 18.34 13.15 76.94
N LEU A 190 17.67 12.20 77.62
CA LEU A 190 16.78 11.24 76.95
C LEU A 190 15.58 11.94 76.31
N LYS A 191 14.97 12.93 76.98
CA LYS A 191 13.89 13.73 76.41
C LYS A 191 14.34 14.54 75.21
N GLU A 192 15.56 15.09 75.25
CA GLU A 192 16.13 15.85 74.14
C GLU A 192 16.46 14.93 72.96
N ASN A 193 17.05 13.75 73.21
CA ASN A 193 17.31 12.75 72.18
C ASN A 193 16.04 12.22 71.53
N ASP A 194 15.01 11.89 72.33
CA ASP A 194 13.70 11.48 71.82
C ASP A 194 13.09 12.60 70.97
N ARG A 195 13.17 13.85 71.44
CA ARG A 195 12.69 15.03 70.71
C ARG A 195 13.42 15.19 69.37
N GLU A 196 14.74 15.08 69.35
CA GLU A 196 15.56 15.12 68.13
C GLU A 196 15.22 13.97 67.18
N ALA A 197 15.02 12.76 67.70
CA ALA A 197 14.61 11.59 66.92
C ALA A 197 13.21 11.80 66.29
N PHE A 198 12.26 12.34 67.06
CA PHE A 198 10.93 12.70 66.55
C PHE A 198 11.01 13.81 65.49
N GLU A 199 11.82 14.84 65.71
CA GLU A 199 12.03 15.89 64.71
C GLU A 199 12.69 15.35 63.44
N ALA A 200 13.65 14.43 63.56
CA ALA A 200 14.27 13.75 62.43
C ALA A 200 13.24 12.93 61.64
N ILE A 201 12.40 12.13 62.31
CA ILE A 201 11.32 11.34 61.70
C ILE A 201 10.33 12.28 61.00
N LYS A 202 9.85 13.32 61.68
CA LYS A 202 8.91 14.28 61.10
C LYS A 202 9.49 15.00 59.88
N SER A 203 10.77 15.37 59.92
CA SER A 203 11.45 15.99 58.78
C SER A 203 11.62 15.00 57.61
N ALA A 204 11.86 13.72 57.89
CA ALA A 204 11.96 12.66 56.89
C ALA A 204 10.60 12.37 56.25
N GLU A 205 9.53 12.29 57.05
CA GLU A 205 8.15 12.15 56.59
C GLU A 205 7.72 13.34 55.72
N ALA A 206 8.02 14.57 56.14
CA ALA A 206 7.74 15.77 55.35
C ALA A 206 8.45 15.72 53.99
N LYS A 207 9.73 15.35 53.96
CA LYS A 207 10.50 15.18 52.71
C LYS A 207 9.94 14.05 51.84
N ALA A 208 9.49 12.94 52.44
CA ALA A 208 8.87 11.82 51.73
C ALA A 208 7.52 12.22 51.12
N LEU A 209 6.71 13.01 51.83
CA LEU A 209 5.45 13.55 51.33
C LEU A 209 5.69 14.49 50.15
N GLU A 210 6.67 15.40 50.23
CA GLU A 210 7.03 16.29 49.11
C GLU A 210 7.54 15.50 47.89
N LYS A 211 8.31 14.44 48.11
CA LYS A 211 8.70 13.50 47.04
C LYS A 211 7.47 12.84 46.42
N GLN A 212 6.51 12.39 47.21
CA GLN A 212 5.28 11.76 46.73
C GLN A 212 4.42 12.74 45.91
N LYS A 213 4.29 14.00 46.36
CA LYS A 213 3.61 15.07 45.60
C LYS A 213 4.29 15.31 44.25
N LYS A 214 5.63 15.41 44.23
CA LYS A 214 6.40 15.56 42.98
C LYS A 214 6.22 14.33 42.06
N GLN A 215 6.23 13.12 42.61
CA GLN A 215 5.97 11.90 41.84
C GLN A 215 4.55 11.87 41.25
N ALA A 216 3.54 12.29 42.01
CA ALA A 216 2.18 12.42 41.51
C ALA A 216 2.10 13.43 40.36
N ARG A 217 2.78 14.58 40.49
CA ARG A 217 2.85 15.60 39.43
C ARG A 217 3.57 15.07 38.18
N ILE A 218 4.65 14.31 38.34
CA ILE A 218 5.34 13.66 37.21
C ILE A 218 4.40 12.67 36.51
N LYS A 219 3.64 11.86 37.26
CA LYS A 219 2.66 10.93 36.66
C LYS A 219 1.57 11.68 35.89
N GLU A 220 1.06 12.77 36.45
CA GLU A 220 0.07 13.62 35.78
C GLU A 220 0.64 14.25 34.50
N LEU A 221 1.84 14.81 34.55
CA LEU A 221 2.49 15.39 33.37
C LEU A 221 2.78 14.32 32.30
N LYS A 222 3.21 13.12 32.69
CA LYS A 222 3.41 12.00 31.77
C LYS A 222 2.10 11.60 31.09
N TYR A 223 1.01 11.51 31.84
CA TYR A 223 -0.31 11.24 31.29
C TYR A 223 -0.74 12.32 30.28
N ARG A 224 -0.55 13.61 30.61
CA ARG A 224 -0.82 14.71 29.68
C ARG A 224 0.04 14.62 28.42
N CYS A 225 1.33 14.30 28.54
CA CYS A 225 2.21 14.11 27.39
C CYS A 225 1.72 12.97 26.49
N THR A 226 1.32 11.82 27.06
CA THR A 226 0.76 10.72 26.27
C THR A 226 -0.57 11.07 25.63
N SER A 227 -1.43 11.82 26.32
CA SER A 227 -2.71 12.28 25.77
C SER A 227 -2.50 13.22 24.59
N LEU A 228 -1.60 14.20 24.74
CA LEU A 228 -1.23 15.13 23.68
C LEU A 228 -0.55 14.41 22.52
N ALA A 229 0.34 13.45 22.79
CA ALA A 229 0.96 12.65 21.74
C ALA A 229 -0.09 11.88 20.93
N ASN A 230 -1.07 11.26 21.59
CA ASN A 230 -2.17 10.57 20.92
C ASN A 230 -3.05 11.55 20.12
N GLU A 231 -3.27 12.75 20.62
CA GLU A 231 -4.01 13.80 19.90
C GLU A 231 -3.24 14.30 18.68
N ILE A 232 -1.93 14.50 18.81
CA ILE A 232 -1.03 14.83 17.70
C ILE A 232 -1.10 13.73 16.64
N SER A 233 -0.96 12.45 17.00
CA SER A 233 -1.05 11.36 16.02
C SER A 233 -2.41 11.28 15.34
N LYS A 234 -3.52 11.58 16.04
CA LYS A 234 -4.84 11.68 15.41
C LYS A 234 -4.91 12.85 14.41
N LEU A 235 -4.37 14.01 14.79
CA LEU A 235 -4.34 15.19 13.93
C LEU A 235 -3.39 15.01 12.74
N GLU A 236 -2.31 14.26 12.89
CA GLU A 236 -1.39 13.90 11.80
C GLU A 236 -2.10 13.03 10.76
N LEU A 237 -2.86 12.02 11.20
CA LEU A 237 -3.66 11.18 10.31
C LEU A 237 -4.74 11.98 9.56
N THR A 238 -5.50 12.83 10.26
CA THR A 238 -6.51 13.68 9.60
C THR A 238 -5.85 14.69 8.65
N LEU A 239 -4.66 15.18 8.97
CA LEU A 239 -3.90 16.05 8.10
C LEU A 239 -3.38 15.33 6.85
N GLU A 240 -3.00 14.05 6.96
CA GLU A 240 -2.67 13.21 5.81
C GLU A 240 -3.90 12.98 4.91
N GLU A 241 -5.08 12.72 5.49
CA GLU A 241 -6.34 12.62 4.74
C GLU A 241 -6.66 13.93 4.01
N TYR A 242 -6.57 15.07 4.70
CA TYR A 242 -6.80 16.39 4.09
C TYR A 242 -5.74 16.77 3.04
N LYS A 243 -4.49 16.33 3.19
CA LYS A 243 -3.46 16.47 2.14
C LYS A 243 -3.84 15.65 0.91
N GLY A 244 -4.29 14.41 1.08
CA GLY A 244 -4.80 13.59 -0.02
C GLY A 244 -5.96 14.26 -0.75
N TYR A 245 -6.92 14.82 -0.01
CA TYR A 245 -8.01 15.59 -0.62
C TYR A 245 -7.53 16.87 -1.32
N ARG A 246 -6.54 17.57 -0.75
CA ARG A 246 -5.93 18.75 -1.39
C ARG A 246 -5.25 18.38 -2.70
N GLU A 247 -4.44 17.34 -2.72
CA GLU A 247 -3.76 16.85 -3.92
C GLU A 247 -4.76 16.44 -5.00
N PHE A 248 -5.82 15.74 -4.60
CA PHE A 248 -6.92 15.38 -5.48
C PHE A 248 -7.61 16.60 -6.09
N LEU A 249 -7.97 17.60 -5.28
CA LEU A 249 -8.60 18.84 -5.74
C LEU A 249 -7.66 19.65 -6.65
N VAL A 250 -6.36 19.69 -6.35
CA VAL A 250 -5.36 20.31 -7.23
C VAL A 250 -5.28 19.58 -8.57
N GLY A 251 -5.38 18.25 -8.58
CA GLY A 251 -5.41 17.45 -9.81
C GLY A 251 -6.64 17.69 -10.69
N LEU A 252 -7.78 18.04 -10.08
CA LEU A 252 -9.01 18.41 -10.81
C LEU A 252 -9.08 19.88 -11.22
N THR A 253 -8.29 20.73 -10.56
CA THR A 253 -8.30 22.17 -10.86
C THR A 253 -7.64 22.42 -12.21
N PRO A 254 -8.25 23.23 -13.11
CA PRO A 254 -7.63 23.58 -14.37
C PRO A 254 -6.21 24.17 -14.20
N PRO A 255 -5.20 23.70 -14.95
CA PRO A 255 -3.81 24.12 -14.77
C PRO A 255 -3.61 25.61 -15.06
N ALA A 256 -4.31 26.15 -16.07
CA ALA A 256 -4.27 27.58 -16.41
C ALA A 256 -4.68 28.48 -15.22
N TRP A 257 -5.68 28.06 -14.44
CA TRP A 257 -6.12 28.80 -13.26
C TRP A 257 -5.11 28.71 -12.12
N LEU A 258 -4.46 27.56 -11.93
CA LEU A 258 -3.40 27.39 -10.94
C LEU A 258 -2.18 28.24 -11.25
N ASP A 259 -1.80 28.30 -12.52
CA ASP A 259 -0.61 29.03 -12.96
C ASP A 259 -0.81 30.54 -12.82
N GLU A 260 -1.97 31.08 -13.20
CA GLU A 260 -2.32 32.49 -12.96
C GLU A 260 -2.25 32.85 -11.46
N ARG A 261 -2.73 31.98 -10.57
CA ARG A 261 -2.67 32.21 -9.12
C ARG A 261 -1.27 32.05 -8.54
N ARG A 262 -0.45 31.16 -9.11
CA ARG A 262 0.97 31.02 -8.75
C ARG A 262 1.76 32.27 -9.15
N GLU A 263 1.49 32.81 -10.34
CA GLU A 263 2.07 34.06 -10.81
C GLU A 263 1.65 35.24 -9.94
N GLU A 264 0.37 35.34 -9.57
CA GLU A 264 -0.09 36.36 -8.63
C GLU A 264 0.59 36.24 -7.27
N LYS A 265 0.77 35.01 -6.77
CA LYS A 265 1.53 34.76 -5.53
C LYS A 265 2.99 35.18 -5.67
N ALA A 266 3.64 34.82 -6.78
CA ALA A 266 5.02 35.16 -7.07
C ALA A 266 5.20 36.68 -7.15
N ALA A 267 4.32 37.38 -7.87
CA ALA A 267 4.31 38.83 -7.97
C ALA A 267 4.13 39.51 -6.60
N ARG A 268 3.24 38.99 -5.74
CA ARG A 268 3.08 39.48 -4.35
C ARG A 268 4.32 39.21 -3.50
N GLN A 269 4.96 38.05 -3.64
CA GLN A 269 6.21 37.71 -2.94
C GLN A 269 7.35 38.62 -3.37
N GLU A 270 7.47 38.88 -4.68
CA GLU A 270 8.43 39.82 -5.25
C GLU A 270 8.15 41.24 -4.80
N ALA A 271 6.88 41.68 -4.78
CA ALA A 271 6.51 43.01 -4.27
C ALA A 271 6.89 43.18 -2.79
N ARG A 272 6.63 42.19 -1.93
CA ARG A 272 7.04 42.20 -0.52
C ARG A 272 8.56 42.17 -0.37
N ARG A 273 9.27 41.36 -1.17
CA ARG A 273 10.74 41.32 -1.21
C ARG A 273 11.29 42.70 -1.60
N MET A 274 10.74 43.30 -2.65
CA MET A 274 11.13 44.62 -3.11
C MET A 274 10.79 45.71 -2.10
N GLU A 275 9.67 45.61 -1.37
CA GLU A 275 9.33 46.55 -0.31
C GLU A 275 10.31 46.48 0.86
N ARG A 276 10.69 45.27 1.31
CA ARG A 276 11.71 45.09 2.34
C ARG A 276 13.08 45.56 1.88
N PHE A 277 13.47 45.20 0.65
CA PHE A 277 14.68 45.70 0.01
C PHE A 277 14.69 47.24 0.00
N ASN A 278 13.62 47.87 -0.48
CA ASN A 278 13.48 49.32 -0.53
C ASN A 278 13.54 49.94 0.87
N ARG A 279 12.99 49.27 1.90
CA ARG A 279 13.09 49.74 3.29
C ARG A 279 14.53 49.71 3.78
N ARG A 280 15.25 48.59 3.61
CA ARG A 280 16.66 48.48 4.00
C ARG A 280 17.56 49.42 3.21
N HIS A 281 17.29 49.58 1.91
CA HIS A 281 18.03 50.48 1.04
C HIS A 281 17.84 51.94 1.46
N ARG A 282 16.60 52.35 1.82
CA ARG A 282 16.34 53.67 2.42
C ARG A 282 17.08 53.87 3.74
N GLU A 283 17.03 52.90 4.65
CA GLU A 283 17.75 52.96 5.93
C GLU A 283 19.27 53.11 5.74
N TRP A 284 19.84 52.39 4.76
CA TRP A 284 21.24 52.51 4.38
C TRP A 284 21.56 53.87 3.74
N ALA A 285 20.70 54.38 2.86
CA ALA A 285 20.85 55.69 2.24
C ALA A 285 20.81 56.82 3.29
N ASP A 286 19.86 56.78 4.23
CA ASP A 286 19.76 57.73 5.33
C ASP A 286 21.01 57.70 6.22
N MET A 287 21.56 56.49 6.47
CA MET A 287 22.80 56.30 7.21
C MET A 287 24.00 56.90 6.47
N ARG A 288 24.08 56.66 5.16
CA ARG A 288 25.12 57.24 4.29
C ARG A 288 25.08 58.76 4.30
N ASP A 289 23.89 59.34 4.13
CA ASP A 289 23.69 60.79 4.14
C ASP A 289 23.98 61.40 5.51
N ALA A 290 23.68 60.69 6.61
CA ALA A 290 24.05 61.13 7.95
C ALA A 290 25.57 61.12 8.18
N ILE A 291 26.26 60.09 7.70
CA ILE A 291 27.73 60.00 7.75
C ILE A 291 28.34 61.12 6.88
N GLU A 292 27.82 61.34 5.68
CA GLU A 292 28.30 62.40 4.80
C GLU A 292 28.10 63.79 5.41
N ARG A 293 26.94 64.08 6.01
CA ARG A 293 26.72 65.34 6.74
C ARG A 293 27.71 65.53 7.89
N ARG A 294 28.00 64.48 8.66
CA ARG A 294 29.00 64.55 9.75
C ARG A 294 30.40 64.82 9.22
N VAL A 295 30.83 64.12 8.17
CA VAL A 295 32.15 64.33 7.56
C VAL A 295 32.25 65.74 6.97
N ARG A 296 31.23 66.23 6.26
CA ARG A 296 31.22 67.60 5.74
C ARG A 296 31.29 68.64 6.85
N ALA A 297 30.56 68.44 7.96
CA ALA A 297 30.63 69.33 9.12
C ALA A 297 32.00 69.31 9.81
N GLU A 298 32.62 68.13 9.95
CA GLU A 298 33.99 67.99 10.47
C GLU A 298 34.99 68.74 9.58
N VAL A 299 34.92 68.55 8.26
CA VAL A 299 35.79 69.23 7.29
C VAL A 299 35.57 70.74 7.29
N GLU A 300 34.32 71.22 7.32
CA GLU A 300 34.01 72.64 7.48
C GLU A 300 34.57 73.22 8.79
N SER A 301 34.43 72.49 9.90
CA SER A 301 34.94 72.93 11.20
C SER A 301 36.47 72.99 11.20
N ALA A 302 37.14 72.01 10.58
CA ALA A 302 38.58 71.98 10.42
C ALA A 302 39.07 73.11 9.50
N ARG A 303 38.33 73.41 8.43
CA ARG A 303 38.59 74.54 7.52
C ARG A 303 38.45 75.88 8.25
N LYS A 304 37.40 76.07 9.04
CA LYS A 304 37.20 77.28 9.87
C LYS A 304 38.30 77.45 10.92
N ARG A 305 38.74 76.36 11.55
CA ARG A 305 39.88 76.36 12.49
C ARG A 305 41.20 76.72 11.81
N ALA A 306 41.50 76.11 10.66
CA ALA A 306 42.70 76.41 9.89
C ALA A 306 42.78 77.89 9.46
N ILE A 307 41.65 78.46 9.00
CA ILE A 307 41.56 79.89 8.66
C ILE A 307 41.81 80.78 9.88
N LYS A 308 41.23 80.45 11.04
CA LYS A 308 41.45 81.21 12.30
C LYS A 308 42.91 81.13 12.77
N GLU A 309 43.59 80.02 12.52
CA GLU A 309 45.01 79.80 12.88
C GLU A 309 45.99 80.27 11.80
N GLY A 310 45.52 80.85 10.68
CA GLY A 310 46.37 81.34 9.58
C GLY A 310 47.05 80.23 8.76
N ARG A 311 46.58 78.98 8.84
CA ARG A 311 47.08 77.85 8.05
C ARG A 311 46.26 77.63 6.79
N ALA A 312 46.90 77.07 5.75
CA ALA A 312 46.22 76.65 4.53
C ALA A 312 45.14 75.59 4.87
N PRO A 313 43.91 75.70 4.31
CA PRO A 313 42.86 74.72 4.53
C PRO A 313 43.30 73.29 4.19
N PRO A 314 42.93 72.29 5.01
CA PRO A 314 43.18 70.89 4.65
C PRO A 314 42.27 70.48 3.48
N GLU A 315 42.87 69.96 2.40
CA GLU A 315 42.15 69.33 1.30
C GLU A 315 41.80 67.88 1.67
N THR A 316 40.66 67.70 2.33
CA THR A 316 40.14 66.36 2.65
C THR A 316 39.12 65.93 1.60
N ASN A 317 39.35 64.78 0.98
CA ASN A 317 38.37 64.17 0.09
C ASN A 317 37.22 63.56 0.91
N VAL A 318 36.14 64.33 1.06
CA VAL A 318 34.93 63.94 1.81
C VAL A 318 34.41 62.58 1.34
N ALA A 319 34.39 62.32 0.03
CA ALA A 319 33.87 61.06 -0.52
C ALA A 319 34.70 59.85 -0.09
N ALA A 320 36.04 59.96 -0.05
CA ALA A 320 36.92 58.89 0.40
C ALA A 320 36.74 58.57 1.89
N VAL A 321 36.54 59.59 2.74
CA VAL A 321 36.29 59.41 4.17
C VAL A 321 34.91 58.81 4.44
N VAL A 322 33.88 59.22 3.68
CA VAL A 322 32.54 58.63 3.76
C VAL A 322 32.58 57.16 3.33
N ALA A 323 33.26 56.83 2.23
CA ALA A 323 33.44 55.45 1.77
C ALA A 323 34.18 54.59 2.80
N SER A 324 35.21 55.13 3.46
CA SER A 324 35.93 54.43 4.53
C SER A 324 35.06 54.20 5.77
N ARG A 325 34.23 55.17 6.17
CA ARG A 325 33.28 55.03 7.29
C ARG A 325 32.11 54.08 6.96
N LEU A 326 31.74 53.95 5.68
CA LEU A 326 30.72 53.01 5.19
C LEU A 326 31.23 51.59 4.95
N ALA A 327 32.55 51.34 5.00
CA ALA A 327 33.11 50.03 4.66
C ALA A 327 32.58 48.87 5.54
N GLY A 328 32.09 49.16 6.75
CA GLY A 328 31.44 48.19 7.64
C GLY A 328 29.94 47.94 7.37
N HIS A 329 29.32 48.73 6.49
CA HIS A 329 27.91 48.63 6.11
C HIS A 329 27.80 48.64 4.58
N PRO A 330 28.02 47.49 3.91
CA PRO A 330 27.88 47.39 2.47
C PRO A 330 26.45 47.69 2.01
N GLU A 331 26.31 48.22 0.79
CA GLU A 331 25.00 48.52 0.21
C GLU A 331 24.14 47.26 0.10
N PRO A 332 22.88 47.28 0.60
CA PRO A 332 21.97 46.14 0.48
C PRO A 332 21.78 45.77 -1.00
N ARG A 333 21.89 44.49 -1.36
CA ARG A 333 21.58 43.99 -2.72
C ARG A 333 20.23 43.30 -2.72
N ALA A 334 19.54 43.36 -3.86
CA ALA A 334 18.23 42.72 -4.03
C ALA A 334 18.30 41.18 -3.89
N GLU A 335 19.48 40.61 -4.11
CA GLU A 335 19.77 39.18 -3.97
C GLU A 335 19.90 38.73 -2.50
N ASP A 336 20.16 39.67 -1.57
CA ASP A 336 20.35 39.38 -0.14
C ASP A 336 19.02 39.22 0.62
N GLU A 337 17.89 39.55 -0.03
CA GLU A 337 16.55 39.45 0.54
C GLU A 337 15.93 38.09 0.20
N GLU A 338 16.06 37.14 1.13
CA GLU A 338 15.43 35.82 1.00
C GLU A 338 13.90 35.95 0.82
N GLY A 339 13.35 35.09 -0.05
CA GLY A 339 11.91 34.98 -0.22
C GLY A 339 11.30 34.23 0.95
N GLU A 340 10.82 34.94 1.96
CA GLU A 340 9.98 34.31 2.98
C GLU A 340 8.68 33.80 2.37
N SER A 341 8.28 32.59 2.78
CA SER A 341 6.99 31.98 2.45
C SER A 341 5.88 32.94 2.86
N SER A 342 5.20 33.54 1.88
CA SER A 342 3.96 34.25 2.11
C SER A 342 2.99 33.25 2.76
N GLY A 343 2.80 33.34 4.07
CA GLY A 343 1.91 32.49 4.88
C GLY A 343 0.42 32.65 4.54
N GLU A 344 0.11 33.17 3.36
CA GLU A 344 -1.21 33.23 2.75
C GLU A 344 -1.34 32.07 1.77
N ASP A 345 -2.23 31.14 2.10
CA ASP A 345 -2.63 30.05 1.21
C ASP A 345 -3.39 30.62 0.00
N LEU A 346 -3.16 30.03 -1.18
CA LEU A 346 -3.95 30.38 -2.36
C LEU A 346 -5.41 30.03 -2.09
N PRO A 347 -6.37 30.89 -2.50
CA PRO A 347 -7.77 30.51 -2.55
C PRO A 347 -7.91 29.19 -3.32
N MET A 348 -8.84 28.34 -2.91
CA MET A 348 -9.13 27.08 -3.63
C MET A 348 -10.07 27.35 -4.81
N TYR A 349 -9.94 26.59 -5.90
CA TYR A 349 -10.84 26.70 -7.05
C TYR A 349 -12.26 26.25 -6.71
N PHE A 350 -12.38 25.18 -5.92
CA PHE A 350 -13.65 24.64 -5.47
C PHE A 350 -14.07 25.28 -4.14
N GLU A 351 -15.04 26.19 -4.18
CA GLU A 351 -15.59 26.84 -2.99
C GLU A 351 -16.79 26.09 -2.41
N ARG A 352 -17.53 25.39 -3.29
CA ARG A 352 -18.74 24.64 -2.92
C ARG A 352 -18.60 23.18 -3.32
N PRO A 353 -19.02 22.23 -2.46
CA PRO A 353 -19.00 20.80 -2.80
C PRO A 353 -19.78 20.45 -4.07
N GLU A 354 -20.83 21.22 -4.38
CA GLU A 354 -21.67 21.04 -5.56
C GLU A 354 -20.90 21.18 -6.88
N GLN A 355 -19.89 22.06 -6.93
CA GLN A 355 -19.07 22.29 -8.13
C GLN A 355 -18.28 21.03 -8.53
N LEU A 356 -17.79 20.29 -7.54
CA LEU A 356 -17.09 19.03 -7.77
C LEU A 356 -18.04 17.96 -8.30
N LEU A 357 -19.25 17.89 -7.74
CA LEU A 357 -20.29 16.96 -8.21
C LEU A 357 -20.75 17.30 -9.64
N GLU A 358 -20.82 18.58 -9.98
CA GLU A 358 -21.13 19.03 -11.34
C GLU A 358 -20.04 18.62 -12.33
N GLN A 359 -18.76 18.82 -11.98
CA GLN A 359 -17.66 18.32 -12.82
C GLN A 359 -17.68 16.80 -12.99
N PHE A 360 -18.00 16.04 -11.93
CA PHE A 360 -18.15 14.60 -12.07
C PHE A 360 -19.33 14.23 -12.98
N LYS A 361 -20.47 14.91 -12.86
CA LYS A 361 -21.60 14.70 -13.77
C LYS A 361 -21.25 15.05 -15.21
N GLU A 362 -20.49 16.13 -15.44
CA GLU A 362 -19.98 16.47 -16.76
C GLU A 362 -19.07 15.36 -17.31
N LYS A 363 -18.14 14.84 -16.50
CA LYS A 363 -17.29 13.71 -16.89
C LYS A 363 -18.05 12.40 -17.09
N GLU A 364 -19.09 12.15 -16.31
CA GLU A 364 -20.00 11.02 -16.51
C GLU A 364 -20.76 11.16 -17.83
N ASN A 365 -21.26 12.36 -18.14
CA ASN A 365 -21.95 12.66 -19.39
C ASN A 365 -21.01 12.56 -20.60
N GLU A 366 -19.78 13.08 -20.49
CA GLU A 366 -18.73 12.93 -21.52
C GLU A 366 -18.41 11.45 -21.75
N ASN A 367 -18.21 10.66 -20.69
CA ASN A 367 -17.97 9.23 -20.81
C ASN A 367 -19.15 8.49 -21.44
N LEU A 368 -20.38 8.83 -21.04
CA LEU A 368 -21.58 8.25 -21.63
C LEU A 368 -21.69 8.59 -23.12
N PHE A 369 -21.40 9.84 -23.47
CA PHE A 369 -21.36 10.29 -24.87
C PHE A 369 -20.30 9.53 -25.67
N LEU A 370 -19.09 9.35 -25.13
CA LEU A 370 -18.02 8.56 -25.78
C LEU A 370 -18.42 7.10 -25.96
N ILE A 371 -19.10 6.49 -24.98
CA ILE A 371 -19.60 5.12 -25.09
C ILE A 371 -20.65 5.02 -26.20
N GLN A 372 -21.62 5.94 -26.24
CA GLN A 372 -22.64 5.97 -27.28
C GLN A 372 -22.05 6.19 -28.67
N HIS A 373 -21.09 7.11 -28.79
CA HIS A 373 -20.39 7.39 -30.04
C HIS A 373 -19.56 6.18 -30.51
N ASN A 374 -18.86 5.49 -29.60
CA ASN A 374 -18.14 4.26 -29.94
C ASN A 374 -19.10 3.17 -30.40
N GLN A 375 -20.25 3.00 -29.74
CA GLN A 375 -21.28 2.04 -30.18
C GLN A 375 -21.81 2.39 -31.57
N GLN A 376 -22.03 3.68 -31.88
CA GLN A 376 -22.44 4.11 -33.22
C GLN A 376 -21.38 3.81 -34.28
N ILE A 377 -20.11 4.06 -33.98
CA ILE A 377 -19.00 3.73 -34.89
C ILE A 377 -18.89 2.22 -35.09
N GLU A 378 -19.05 1.43 -34.02
CA GLU A 378 -19.05 -0.04 -34.10
C GLU A 378 -20.17 -0.55 -35.00
N GLN A 379 -21.40 -0.01 -34.85
CA GLN A 379 -22.52 -0.34 -35.72
C GLN A 379 -22.23 0.03 -37.18
N GLN A 380 -21.70 1.23 -37.46
CA GLN A 380 -21.32 1.63 -38.82
C GLN A 380 -20.24 0.71 -39.41
N LEU A 381 -19.27 0.28 -38.61
CA LEU A 381 -18.24 -0.67 -39.04
C LEU A 381 -18.83 -2.05 -39.33
N GLU A 382 -19.79 -2.51 -38.53
CA GLU A 382 -20.49 -3.77 -38.77
C GLU A 382 -21.33 -3.72 -40.05
N GLU A 383 -22.03 -2.61 -40.30
CA GLU A 383 -22.78 -2.37 -41.53
C GLU A 383 -21.86 -2.38 -42.75
N LEU A 384 -20.73 -1.65 -42.70
CA LEU A 384 -19.74 -1.64 -43.78
C LEU A 384 -19.13 -3.04 -44.01
N ARG A 385 -18.84 -3.79 -42.94
CA ARG A 385 -18.38 -5.19 -43.05
C ARG A 385 -19.42 -6.08 -43.69
N ALA A 386 -20.71 -5.91 -43.35
CA ALA A 386 -21.80 -6.67 -43.97
C ALA A 386 -21.96 -6.32 -45.46
N GLN A 387 -21.89 -5.04 -45.81
CA GLN A 387 -21.89 -4.58 -47.20
C GLN A 387 -20.71 -5.17 -47.98
N LEU A 388 -19.49 -5.13 -47.42
CA LEU A 388 -18.31 -5.73 -48.03
C LEU A 388 -18.53 -7.23 -48.30
N ARG A 389 -18.95 -8.00 -47.29
CA ARG A 389 -19.24 -9.44 -47.46
C ARG A 389 -20.30 -9.70 -48.53
N SER A 390 -21.35 -8.87 -48.59
CA SER A 390 -22.39 -8.99 -49.61
C SER A 390 -21.84 -8.71 -51.01
N THR A 391 -21.00 -7.67 -51.16
CA THR A 391 -20.36 -7.36 -52.44
C THR A 391 -19.36 -8.43 -52.86
N GLU A 392 -18.57 -8.97 -51.94
CA GLU A 392 -17.65 -10.09 -52.19
C GLU A 392 -18.44 -11.32 -52.65
N ALA A 393 -19.54 -11.66 -51.97
CA ALA A 393 -20.41 -12.76 -52.38
C ALA A 393 -21.04 -12.55 -53.77
N ALA A 394 -21.48 -11.32 -54.07
CA ALA A 394 -22.02 -10.98 -55.39
C ALA A 394 -20.94 -11.05 -56.48
N MET A 395 -19.75 -10.51 -56.22
CA MET A 395 -18.62 -10.52 -57.16
C MET A 395 -18.11 -11.94 -57.41
N THR A 396 -17.99 -12.76 -56.37
CA THR A 396 -17.62 -14.18 -56.50
C THR A 396 -18.68 -14.96 -57.28
N ALA A 397 -19.97 -14.73 -57.02
CA ALA A 397 -21.05 -15.33 -57.81
C ALA A 397 -21.04 -14.90 -59.28
N GLN A 398 -20.77 -13.62 -59.56
CA GLN A 398 -20.60 -13.14 -60.94
C GLN A 398 -19.37 -13.76 -61.60
N THR A 399 -18.26 -13.88 -60.87
CA THR A 399 -17.02 -14.47 -61.37
C THR A 399 -17.23 -15.95 -61.71
N THR A 400 -17.86 -16.74 -60.82
CA THR A 400 -18.15 -18.15 -61.09
C THR A 400 -19.17 -18.33 -62.23
N ALA A 401 -20.14 -17.43 -62.36
CA ALA A 401 -21.06 -17.41 -63.50
C ALA A 401 -20.33 -17.12 -64.83
N LEU A 402 -19.38 -16.17 -64.83
CA LEU A 402 -18.55 -15.87 -65.99
C LEU A 402 -17.58 -17.02 -66.32
N GLU A 403 -16.97 -17.65 -65.31
CA GLU A 403 -16.10 -18.81 -65.48
C GLU A 403 -16.85 -19.99 -66.10
N SER A 404 -18.03 -20.34 -65.56
CA SER A 404 -18.87 -21.40 -66.12
C SER A 404 -19.41 -21.05 -67.51
N GLY A 405 -19.73 -19.79 -67.77
CA GLY A 405 -20.07 -19.30 -69.11
C GLY A 405 -18.90 -19.44 -70.10
N LEU A 406 -17.68 -19.10 -69.68
CA LEU A 406 -16.46 -19.29 -70.48
C LEU A 406 -16.18 -20.77 -70.73
N GLU A 407 -16.38 -21.64 -69.75
CA GLU A 407 -16.25 -23.09 -69.92
C GLU A 407 -17.27 -23.63 -70.91
N GLY A 408 -18.52 -23.16 -70.83
CA GLY A 408 -19.58 -23.49 -71.79
C GLY A 408 -19.25 -23.02 -73.21
N LEU A 409 -18.80 -21.77 -73.37
CA LEU A 409 -18.37 -21.25 -74.68
C LEU A 409 -17.16 -22.00 -75.22
N LYS A 410 -16.17 -22.34 -74.38
CA LYS A 410 -15.03 -23.17 -74.78
C LYS A 410 -15.48 -24.56 -75.24
N ALA A 411 -16.48 -25.17 -74.58
CA ALA A 411 -17.05 -26.44 -75.00
C ALA A 411 -17.76 -26.31 -76.36
N GLN A 412 -18.57 -25.26 -76.55
CA GLN A 412 -19.23 -24.99 -77.84
C GLN A 412 -18.23 -24.77 -78.98
N ILE A 413 -17.15 -24.01 -78.72
CA ILE A 413 -16.08 -23.82 -79.70
C ILE A 413 -15.47 -25.17 -80.09
N ARG A 414 -15.15 -26.04 -79.12
CA ARG A 414 -14.64 -27.39 -79.42
C ARG A 414 -15.61 -28.23 -80.24
N ASP A 415 -16.91 -28.16 -79.95
CA ASP A 415 -17.93 -28.90 -80.69
C ASP A 415 -18.07 -28.37 -82.13
N GLU A 416 -18.05 -27.05 -82.32
CA GLU A 416 -18.09 -26.44 -83.65
C GLU A 416 -16.80 -26.67 -84.44
N GLU A 417 -15.63 -26.61 -83.78
CA GLU A 417 -14.34 -27.00 -84.37
C GLU A 417 -14.37 -28.47 -84.82
N ALA A 418 -14.90 -29.39 -84.01
CA ALA A 418 -15.06 -30.79 -84.39
C ALA A 418 -16.01 -30.97 -85.60
N LYS A 419 -17.13 -30.23 -85.64
CA LYS A 419 -18.04 -30.24 -86.80
C LYS A 419 -17.38 -29.66 -88.05
N ALA A 420 -16.61 -28.58 -87.91
CA ALA A 420 -15.85 -27.96 -88.99
C ALA A 420 -14.80 -28.95 -89.53
N ASP A 421 -14.06 -29.62 -88.65
CA ASP A 421 -13.11 -30.68 -89.02
C ASP A 421 -13.81 -31.83 -89.78
N ASP A 422 -15.00 -32.25 -89.34
CA ASP A 422 -15.78 -33.29 -90.01
C ASP A 422 -16.36 -32.82 -91.36
N LEU A 423 -16.72 -31.54 -91.49
CA LEU A 423 -17.10 -30.93 -92.76
C LEU A 423 -15.90 -30.87 -93.71
N VAL A 424 -14.72 -30.44 -93.24
CA VAL A 424 -13.49 -30.41 -94.04
C VAL A 424 -13.13 -31.82 -94.50
N ARG A 425 -13.21 -32.83 -93.63
CA ARG A 425 -13.01 -34.23 -94.01
C ARG A 425 -14.02 -34.70 -95.06
N ARG A 426 -15.29 -34.32 -94.94
CA ARG A 426 -16.34 -34.67 -95.93
C ARG A 426 -16.13 -33.96 -97.27
N VAL A 427 -15.82 -32.68 -97.27
CA VAL A 427 -15.52 -31.92 -98.49
C VAL A 427 -14.28 -32.48 -99.17
N SER A 428 -13.21 -32.75 -98.42
CA SER A 428 -12.01 -33.40 -98.96
C SER A 428 -12.30 -34.79 -99.55
N LYS A 429 -13.30 -35.51 -99.05
CA LYS A 429 -13.72 -36.83 -99.56
C LYS A 429 -14.71 -36.75 -100.73
N ALA A 430 -15.49 -35.68 -100.81
CA ALA A 430 -16.49 -35.44 -101.87
C ALA A 430 -15.90 -34.68 -103.08
N ALA A 431 -14.87 -33.87 -102.88
CA ALA A 431 -14.16 -33.11 -103.91
C ALA A 431 -13.21 -34.01 -104.69
N GLY A 432 -13.76 -34.83 -105.58
CA GLY A 432 -13.06 -35.27 -106.80
C GLY A 432 -13.04 -34.13 -107.82
N ASP A 433 -12.32 -33.05 -107.52
CA ASP A 433 -12.50 -31.71 -108.13
C ASP A 433 -11.86 -31.51 -109.52
N GLY A 434 -11.30 -32.55 -110.14
CA GLY A 434 -10.68 -32.39 -111.46
C GLY A 434 -11.68 -32.21 -112.62
N ALA A 435 -12.93 -32.66 -112.47
CA ALA A 435 -13.88 -32.75 -113.59
C ALA A 435 -14.71 -31.47 -113.79
N GLN A 436 -15.11 -30.80 -112.70
CA GLN A 436 -15.94 -29.59 -112.76
C GLN A 436 -15.09 -28.36 -113.11
N GLU A 437 -13.87 -28.26 -112.58
CA GLU A 437 -12.93 -27.20 -112.92
C GLU A 437 -12.54 -27.26 -114.41
N ALA A 438 -12.29 -28.46 -114.94
CA ALA A 438 -12.04 -28.67 -116.38
C ALA A 438 -13.25 -28.33 -117.28
N MET A 439 -14.48 -28.44 -116.78
CA MET A 439 -15.68 -28.05 -117.52
C MET A 439 -15.84 -26.53 -117.57
N LEU A 440 -15.56 -25.84 -116.45
CA LEU A 440 -15.59 -24.38 -116.36
C LEU A 440 -14.49 -23.73 -117.22
N GLU A 441 -13.33 -24.37 -117.32
CA GLU A 441 -12.25 -23.93 -118.19
C GLU A 441 -12.66 -23.99 -119.67
N LYS A 442 -13.23 -25.13 -120.13
CA LYS A 442 -13.77 -25.28 -121.50
C LYS A 442 -14.87 -24.28 -121.82
N LEU A 443 -15.74 -23.97 -120.85
CA LEU A 443 -16.79 -22.96 -121.03
C LEU A 443 -16.14 -21.57 -121.20
N GLY A 444 -15.12 -21.27 -120.39
CA GLY A 444 -14.34 -20.04 -120.48
C GLY A 444 -13.72 -19.82 -121.86
N GLU A 445 -13.03 -20.82 -122.39
CA GLU A 445 -12.43 -20.76 -123.73
C GLU A 445 -13.46 -20.45 -124.82
N ARG A 446 -14.67 -20.99 -124.69
CA ARG A 446 -15.74 -20.80 -125.68
C ARG A 446 -16.36 -19.41 -125.61
N ILE A 447 -16.51 -18.85 -124.41
CA ILE A 447 -16.94 -17.46 -124.20
C ILE A 447 -15.90 -16.51 -124.81
N ASP A 448 -14.61 -16.77 -124.59
CA ASP A 448 -13.52 -15.98 -125.15
C ASP A 448 -13.53 -16.00 -126.69
N ALA A 449 -13.79 -17.16 -127.30
CA ALA A 449 -13.87 -17.29 -128.75
C ALA A 449 -15.03 -16.49 -129.36
N VAL A 450 -16.22 -16.52 -128.72
CA VAL A 450 -17.41 -15.77 -129.21
C VAL A 450 -17.23 -14.27 -129.00
N TYR A 451 -16.68 -13.85 -127.86
CA TYR A 451 -16.41 -12.44 -127.57
C TYR A 451 -15.43 -11.83 -128.57
N LYS A 452 -14.34 -12.55 -128.91
CA LYS A 452 -13.38 -12.14 -129.95
C LYS A 452 -14.04 -11.98 -131.33
N ALA A 453 -14.94 -12.88 -131.70
CA ALA A 453 -15.58 -12.86 -133.02
C ALA A 453 -16.65 -11.76 -133.18
N CYS A 454 -17.40 -11.44 -132.13
CA CYS A 454 -18.57 -10.57 -132.22
C CYS A 454 -18.31 -9.11 -131.83
N VAL A 455 -17.41 -8.85 -130.90
CA VAL A 455 -17.20 -7.50 -130.32
C VAL A 455 -15.81 -6.96 -130.65
N GLY A 456 -14.80 -7.83 -130.76
CA GLY A 456 -13.47 -7.48 -131.24
C GLY A 456 -12.75 -6.44 -130.38
N ASP A 457 -12.35 -6.82 -129.16
CA ASP A 457 -11.17 -6.26 -128.45
C ASP A 457 -11.01 -6.96 -127.08
N THR A 458 -9.98 -7.81 -126.94
CA THR A 458 -9.57 -8.45 -125.66
C THR A 458 -8.39 -7.73 -125.01
N THR A 459 -8.32 -6.41 -125.14
CA THR A 459 -7.22 -5.60 -124.59
C THR A 459 -7.39 -5.27 -123.11
N SER A 460 -8.61 -5.37 -122.58
CA SER A 460 -8.91 -5.27 -121.16
C SER A 460 -9.54 -6.58 -120.73
N ARG A 461 -8.80 -7.52 -120.10
CA ARG A 461 -9.29 -8.83 -119.60
C ARG A 461 -10.61 -8.66 -118.83
N PRO A 462 -11.80 -8.79 -119.47
CA PRO A 462 -13.06 -8.60 -118.78
C PRO A 462 -13.40 -9.89 -118.03
N SER A 463 -14.19 -9.81 -116.96
CA SER A 463 -14.74 -11.02 -116.35
C SER A 463 -15.54 -11.80 -117.40
N ARG A 464 -15.58 -13.14 -117.31
CA ARG A 464 -16.39 -13.98 -118.23
C ARG A 464 -17.86 -13.56 -118.22
N ILE A 465 -18.35 -13.11 -117.08
CA ILE A 465 -19.70 -12.55 -116.93
C ILE A 465 -19.82 -11.25 -117.71
N ASP A 466 -18.87 -10.31 -117.57
CA ASP A 466 -18.87 -9.05 -118.33
C ASP A 466 -18.78 -9.28 -119.85
N MET A 467 -18.03 -10.29 -120.29
CA MET A 467 -17.96 -10.70 -121.69
C MET A 467 -19.33 -11.16 -122.21
N LEU A 468 -20.05 -11.96 -121.41
CA LEU A 468 -21.41 -12.39 -121.74
C LEU A 468 -22.39 -11.21 -121.77
N THR A 469 -22.34 -10.30 -120.80
CA THR A 469 -23.22 -9.12 -120.76
C THR A 469 -23.01 -8.20 -121.97
N LYS A 470 -21.75 -8.01 -122.39
CA LYS A 470 -21.45 -7.24 -123.61
C LYS A 470 -21.89 -7.95 -124.89
N LEU A 471 -21.77 -9.27 -124.94
CA LEU A 471 -22.30 -10.08 -126.04
C LEU A 471 -23.82 -9.97 -126.12
N GLU A 472 -24.52 -10.06 -125.00
CA GLU A 472 -25.96 -9.89 -124.90
C GLU A 472 -26.39 -8.49 -125.38
N GLY A 473 -25.75 -7.43 -124.88
CA GLY A 473 -26.03 -6.07 -125.34
C GLY A 473 -25.77 -5.87 -126.84
N LYS A 474 -24.73 -6.50 -127.39
CA LYS A 474 -24.49 -6.47 -128.84
C LYS A 474 -25.59 -7.21 -129.60
N LEU A 475 -26.03 -8.36 -129.10
CA LEU A 475 -27.12 -9.15 -129.67
C LEU A 475 -28.43 -8.35 -129.67
N GLU A 476 -28.77 -7.71 -128.55
CA GLU A 476 -29.93 -6.81 -128.43
C GLU A 476 -29.85 -5.63 -129.40
N SER A 477 -28.68 -4.99 -129.54
CA SER A 477 -28.50 -3.90 -130.50
C SER A 477 -28.74 -4.36 -131.94
N LEU A 478 -28.25 -5.56 -132.30
CA LEU A 478 -28.45 -6.14 -133.62
C LEU A 478 -29.93 -6.47 -133.85
N LEU A 479 -30.62 -7.04 -132.86
CA LEU A 479 -32.06 -7.29 -132.91
C LEU A 479 -32.88 -6.00 -133.03
N ALA A 480 -32.49 -4.92 -132.35
CA ALA A 480 -33.11 -3.61 -132.49
C ALA A 480 -32.92 -3.02 -133.91
N THR A 481 -31.72 -3.12 -134.49
CA THR A 481 -31.53 -2.75 -135.90
C THR A 481 -32.37 -3.61 -136.85
N ILE A 482 -32.52 -4.90 -136.58
CA ILE A 482 -33.38 -5.79 -137.37
C ILE A 482 -34.84 -5.39 -137.26
N SER A 483 -35.31 -4.98 -136.07
CA SER A 483 -36.71 -4.57 -135.87
C SER A 483 -37.07 -3.25 -136.57
N MET A 484 -36.09 -2.36 -136.78
CA MET A 484 -36.28 -1.10 -137.51
C MET A 484 -36.28 -1.26 -139.04
N MET A 485 -35.78 -2.37 -139.58
CA MET A 485 -35.77 -2.61 -141.04
C MET A 485 -37.16 -3.02 -141.57
N PRO A 486 -37.52 -2.64 -142.81
CA PRO A 486 -38.80 -3.05 -143.40
C PRO A 486 -38.98 -4.57 -143.40
N ARG A 487 -40.10 -5.06 -142.85
CA ARG A 487 -40.39 -6.50 -142.69
C ARG A 487 -40.30 -7.30 -143.98
N ALA A 488 -40.61 -6.69 -145.14
CA ALA A 488 -40.49 -7.34 -146.44
C ALA A 488 -39.02 -7.59 -146.85
N TYR A 489 -38.10 -6.68 -146.50
CA TYR A 489 -36.67 -6.83 -146.73
C TYR A 489 -36.09 -7.90 -145.79
N VAL A 490 -36.47 -7.86 -144.50
CA VAL A 490 -36.05 -8.86 -143.51
C VAL A 490 -36.53 -10.26 -143.91
N ALA A 491 -37.80 -10.43 -144.28
CA ALA A 491 -38.32 -11.73 -144.72
C ALA A 491 -37.65 -12.26 -146.00
N LYS A 492 -37.26 -11.38 -146.93
CA LYS A 492 -36.50 -11.77 -148.13
C LYS A 492 -35.08 -12.23 -147.77
N MET A 493 -34.39 -11.48 -146.93
CA MET A 493 -33.04 -11.83 -146.45
C MET A 493 -33.06 -13.09 -145.59
N GLU A 494 -34.04 -13.27 -144.71
CA GLU A 494 -34.26 -14.50 -143.95
C GLU A 494 -34.51 -15.68 -144.87
N LYS A 495 -35.38 -15.54 -145.89
CA LYS A 495 -35.62 -16.61 -146.87
C LYS A 495 -34.35 -16.97 -147.65
N GLU A 496 -33.50 -16.00 -147.96
CA GLU A 496 -32.19 -16.25 -148.60
C GLU A 496 -31.18 -16.92 -147.66
N LEU A 497 -31.09 -16.48 -146.40
CA LEU A 497 -30.21 -17.07 -145.38
C LEU A 497 -30.66 -18.49 -144.99
N GLU A 498 -31.97 -18.68 -144.79
CA GLU A 498 -32.61 -19.97 -144.54
C GLU A 498 -32.42 -20.92 -145.73
N SER A 499 -32.52 -20.42 -146.98
CA SER A 499 -32.19 -21.20 -148.18
C SER A 499 -30.72 -21.58 -148.24
N ARG A 500 -29.79 -20.67 -147.90
CA ARG A 500 -28.35 -20.96 -147.81
C ARG A 500 -28.05 -22.00 -146.73
N ARG A 501 -28.65 -21.88 -145.55
CA ARG A 501 -28.50 -22.84 -144.43
C ARG A 501 -29.06 -24.21 -144.80
N ARG A 502 -30.22 -24.29 -145.45
CA ARG A 502 -30.79 -25.54 -145.97
C ARG A 502 -29.91 -26.17 -147.04
N LYS A 503 -29.37 -25.38 -147.97
CA LYS A 503 -28.41 -25.86 -148.99
C LYS A 503 -27.10 -26.35 -148.35
N GLN A 504 -26.56 -25.66 -147.35
CA GLN A 504 -25.38 -26.09 -146.59
C GLN A 504 -25.65 -27.39 -145.84
N LYS A 505 -26.75 -27.49 -145.09
CA LYS A 505 -27.11 -28.72 -144.37
C LYS A 505 -27.39 -29.89 -145.32
N GLN A 506 -27.98 -29.64 -146.49
CA GLN A 506 -28.12 -30.66 -147.54
C GLN A 506 -26.77 -31.06 -148.13
N LYS A 507 -25.86 -30.12 -148.39
CA LYS A 507 -24.48 -30.41 -148.82
C LYS A 507 -23.70 -31.21 -147.79
N GLU A 508 -23.73 -30.81 -146.52
CA GLU A 508 -23.08 -31.52 -145.41
C GLU A 508 -23.65 -32.93 -145.24
N ARG A 509 -24.98 -33.10 -145.30
CA ARG A 509 -25.59 -34.45 -145.27
C ARG A 509 -25.17 -35.30 -146.47
N LYS A 510 -25.11 -34.72 -147.67
CA LYS A 510 -24.68 -35.42 -148.89
C LYS A 510 -23.21 -35.80 -148.78
N GLN A 511 -22.34 -34.90 -148.32
CA GLN A 511 -20.92 -35.16 -148.07
C GLN A 511 -20.72 -36.23 -147.00
N GLN A 512 -21.41 -36.16 -145.85
CA GLN A 512 -21.36 -37.21 -144.83
C GLN A 512 -21.79 -38.57 -145.39
N GLN A 513 -22.79 -38.59 -146.28
CA GLN A 513 -23.25 -39.83 -146.90
C GLN A 513 -22.25 -40.35 -147.95
N GLU A 514 -21.63 -39.46 -148.74
CA GLU A 514 -20.55 -39.76 -149.67
C GLU A 514 -19.30 -40.25 -148.94
N ASP A 515 -18.90 -39.64 -147.83
CA ASP A 515 -17.76 -40.05 -147.00
C ASP A 515 -18.01 -41.40 -146.34
N LEU A 516 -19.22 -41.64 -145.83
CA LEU A 516 -19.61 -42.96 -145.32
C LEU A 516 -19.61 -44.02 -146.45
N GLN A 517 -20.02 -43.65 -147.67
CA GLN A 517 -19.97 -44.54 -148.83
C GLN A 517 -18.53 -44.81 -149.28
N ARG A 518 -17.68 -43.76 -149.35
CA ARG A 518 -16.26 -43.85 -149.66
C ARG A 518 -15.53 -44.69 -148.64
N HIS A 519 -15.75 -44.47 -147.35
CA HIS A 519 -15.16 -45.26 -146.27
C HIS A 519 -15.63 -46.73 -146.33
N ARG A 520 -16.91 -46.99 -146.65
CA ARG A 520 -17.39 -48.37 -146.88
C ARG A 520 -16.73 -49.02 -148.09
N LEU A 521 -16.59 -48.27 -149.19
CA LEU A 521 -15.93 -48.73 -150.41
C LEU A 521 -14.44 -49.00 -150.16
N GLU A 522 -13.76 -48.11 -149.45
CA GLU A 522 -12.36 -48.23 -149.06
C GLU A 522 -12.13 -49.43 -148.16
N LEU A 523 -12.96 -49.62 -147.13
CA LEU A 523 -12.92 -50.84 -146.30
C LEU A 523 -13.24 -52.10 -147.12
N SER A 524 -14.11 -52.02 -148.12
CA SER A 524 -14.41 -53.14 -149.02
C SER A 524 -13.23 -53.46 -149.95
N ILE A 525 -12.54 -52.44 -150.47
CA ILE A 525 -11.32 -52.58 -151.29
C ILE A 525 -10.18 -53.13 -150.43
N GLN A 526 -9.98 -52.63 -149.21
CA GLN A 526 -8.97 -53.15 -148.28
C GLN A 526 -9.28 -54.60 -147.87
N ARG A 527 -10.55 -54.97 -147.65
CA ARG A 527 -10.97 -56.35 -147.38
C ARG A 527 -10.76 -57.28 -148.58
N SER A 528 -10.92 -56.79 -149.81
CA SER A 528 -10.72 -57.58 -151.03
C SER A 528 -9.25 -57.66 -151.47
N ALA A 529 -8.42 -56.66 -151.12
CA ALA A 529 -6.97 -56.66 -151.31
C ALA A 529 -6.21 -57.46 -150.23
N ALA A 530 -6.82 -57.70 -149.07
CA ALA A 530 -6.23 -58.51 -148.01
C ALA A 530 -6.18 -60.01 -148.41
N PRO A 531 -5.02 -60.68 -148.39
CA PRO A 531 -4.91 -62.08 -148.80
C PRO A 531 -5.75 -62.99 -147.89
N ALA A 532 -6.53 -63.87 -148.50
CA ALA A 532 -7.48 -64.76 -147.81
C ALA A 532 -6.77 -65.68 -146.80
N LYS A 533 -7.09 -65.51 -145.51
CA LYS A 533 -6.64 -66.41 -144.43
C LYS A 533 -7.30 -67.79 -144.59
N LYS A 534 -6.50 -68.81 -144.91
CA LYS A 534 -6.94 -70.22 -144.95
C LYS A 534 -7.11 -70.75 -143.50
N PRO A 535 -8.30 -71.18 -143.07
CA PRO A 535 -8.50 -71.74 -141.73
C PRO A 535 -7.81 -73.10 -141.61
N LYS A 536 -7.01 -73.30 -140.55
CA LYS A 536 -6.47 -74.61 -140.17
C LYS A 536 -7.47 -75.30 -139.24
N GLY A 537 -8.07 -76.40 -139.71
CA GLY A 537 -8.88 -77.30 -138.88
C GLY A 537 -10.40 -77.14 -139.03
N LYS A 538 -11.12 -78.22 -138.67
CA LYS A 538 -12.60 -78.27 -138.72
C LYS A 538 -13.20 -77.34 -137.65
N PRO A 539 -14.15 -76.47 -138.01
CA PRO A 539 -14.82 -75.58 -137.06
C PRO A 539 -15.66 -76.38 -136.05
N LEU A 540 -15.52 -76.03 -134.77
CA LEU A 540 -16.22 -76.65 -133.65
C LEU A 540 -17.69 -76.22 -133.66
N MET A 541 -18.63 -77.17 -133.88
CA MET A 541 -20.06 -76.87 -133.78
C MET A 541 -20.51 -76.83 -132.32
N PHE A 542 -20.89 -75.65 -131.84
CA PHE A 542 -21.57 -75.51 -130.54
C PHE A 542 -23.04 -75.91 -130.66
N ARG A 543 -23.53 -76.66 -129.65
CA ARG A 543 -24.94 -77.03 -129.50
C ARG A 543 -25.74 -75.84 -128.96
N SER A 544 -27.02 -75.72 -129.31
CA SER A 544 -27.90 -74.62 -128.88
C SER A 544 -28.07 -74.57 -127.35
N ALA A 545 -27.85 -73.39 -126.75
CA ALA A 545 -28.10 -73.14 -125.33
C ALA A 545 -29.60 -72.95 -125.02
N PRO A 546 -30.12 -73.40 -123.86
CA PRO A 546 -31.54 -73.35 -123.50
C PRO A 546 -32.07 -71.92 -123.25
N ILE A 547 -33.35 -71.71 -123.57
CA ILE A 547 -34.07 -70.43 -123.45
C ILE A 547 -34.20 -70.01 -121.98
N LYS A 548 -33.54 -68.90 -121.59
CA LYS A 548 -33.68 -68.29 -120.26
C LYS A 548 -34.92 -67.39 -120.20
N LYS A 549 -35.83 -67.67 -119.26
CA LYS A 549 -37.01 -66.84 -118.96
C LYS A 549 -36.58 -65.47 -118.38
N LYS A 550 -37.16 -64.38 -118.88
CA LYS A 550 -36.92 -63.01 -118.41
C LYS A 550 -37.52 -62.81 -117.01
N VAL A 551 -36.69 -62.50 -116.02
CA VAL A 551 -37.14 -61.97 -114.72
C VAL A 551 -37.49 -60.49 -114.92
N LYS A 552 -38.73 -60.10 -114.58
CA LYS A 552 -39.18 -58.70 -114.54
C LYS A 552 -38.42 -57.99 -113.41
N LYS A 553 -37.61 -56.99 -113.74
CA LYS A 553 -37.15 -55.99 -112.76
C LYS A 553 -38.32 -55.04 -112.52
N GLU A 554 -38.76 -54.92 -111.28
CA GLU A 554 -39.73 -53.91 -110.86
C GLU A 554 -39.16 -52.51 -111.13
N LYS A 555 -39.98 -51.65 -111.72
CA LYS A 555 -39.66 -50.23 -111.88
C LYS A 555 -40.03 -49.54 -110.57
N PRO A 556 -39.19 -48.64 -110.02
CA PRO A 556 -39.54 -47.89 -108.82
C PRO A 556 -40.78 -47.02 -109.06
N ASP A 557 -41.63 -46.89 -108.04
CA ASP A 557 -42.88 -46.14 -108.07
C ASP A 557 -42.66 -44.67 -108.49
N PRO A 558 -43.46 -44.14 -109.44
CA PRO A 558 -43.33 -42.76 -109.91
C PRO A 558 -43.70 -41.72 -108.83
N GLU A 559 -44.44 -42.11 -107.79
CA GLU A 559 -44.83 -41.20 -106.69
C GLU A 559 -43.64 -40.85 -105.78
N LYS A 560 -42.73 -41.80 -105.51
CA LYS A 560 -41.50 -41.54 -104.75
C LYS A 560 -40.50 -40.64 -105.48
N ILE A 561 -40.55 -40.60 -106.81
CA ILE A 561 -39.72 -39.70 -107.62
C ILE A 561 -40.27 -38.27 -107.55
N ARG A 562 -41.61 -38.12 -107.53
CA ARG A 562 -42.26 -36.80 -107.39
C ARG A 562 -42.09 -36.21 -105.99
N GLU A 563 -42.20 -37.01 -104.93
CA GLU A 563 -41.94 -36.53 -103.55
C GLU A 563 -40.49 -36.05 -103.38
N LEU A 564 -39.52 -36.71 -104.02
CA LEU A 564 -38.11 -36.29 -104.02
C LEU A 564 -37.86 -35.02 -104.87
N GLU A 565 -38.67 -34.78 -105.90
CA GLU A 565 -38.63 -33.56 -106.69
C GLU A 565 -39.29 -32.38 -105.95
N GLU A 566 -40.40 -32.60 -105.24
CA GLU A 566 -41.09 -31.58 -104.42
C GLU A 566 -40.28 -31.16 -103.20
N MET A 567 -39.58 -32.09 -102.54
CA MET A 567 -38.66 -31.79 -101.44
C MET A 567 -37.37 -31.07 -101.89
N ARG A 568 -37.11 -31.00 -103.20
CA ARG A 568 -35.95 -30.30 -103.78
C ARG A 568 -36.22 -28.82 -104.08
N PHE A 569 -37.47 -28.37 -104.01
CA PHE A 569 -37.88 -26.99 -104.26
C PHE A 569 -38.23 -26.20 -102.99
N LEU A 570 -37.99 -26.77 -101.79
CA LEU A 570 -38.28 -26.15 -100.48
C LEU A 570 -37.03 -25.86 -99.62
N THR A 571 -35.86 -25.83 -100.25
CA THR A 571 -34.61 -25.23 -99.73
C THR A 571 -34.09 -24.24 -100.75
#